data_AF-X1D8L7-F1
#
_entry.id   AF-X1D8L7-F1
#
_cell.length_a   1.000
_cell.length_b   1.000
_cell.length_c   1.000
_cell.angle_alpha   90.00
_cell.angle_beta   90.00
_cell.angle_gamma   90.00
#
_symmetry.space_group_name_H-M   'P 1'
#
loop_
_entity.id
_entity.type
_entity.pdbx_description
1 polymer ?
#
loop_
_entity_poly.entity_id
_entity_poly.type
_entity_poly.pdbx_seq_one_letter_code
_entity_poly.pdbx_strand_id
1 'polypeptide(L)'
;ATGQAENITVFEENGIHDFHGDVEIEGNLAVSGQVDGDLTIADDLTVVDQLTVGGVTTLNDPLTVNVDLATAYTTTGYNDIGIVLDNKNNDNVTGMYSTIVLAASGWEGTSTGVVQLNAIQEGSNRSDGTFTIKVRDDGTHYEAFRIKYNGNVGIGITDPQSKLQVAGGIQMADDTDTASADKVGTMRYRTATDEAVPVTGIDLVTNGDFATDTDWTKQNSGSTISGGKLNQASVPNGQNVYQTPPLTVGLIYSATFTISNYTAGSVRVLIGSTGATATKSSNGTFT
;
A
#
# COMPACT_ATOMS: atom_id res chain seq x y z
N ALA A 1 -41.42 6.08 -66.59
CA ALA A 1 -40.43 5.00 -66.58
C ALA A 1 -39.96 4.84 -65.15
N THR A 2 -40.25 3.69 -64.55
CA THR A 2 -39.81 3.29 -63.21
C THR A 2 -38.29 3.13 -63.23
N GLY A 3 -37.58 3.92 -62.42
CA GLY A 3 -36.13 3.79 -62.26
C GLY A 3 -35.82 2.44 -61.62
N GLN A 4 -35.35 1.50 -62.42
CA GLN A 4 -34.78 0.27 -61.90
C GLN A 4 -33.44 0.62 -61.27
N ALA A 5 -33.21 0.17 -60.04
CA ALA A 5 -31.86 0.07 -59.51
C ALA A 5 -31.11 -0.86 -60.46
N GLU A 6 -30.16 -0.31 -61.22
CA GLU A 6 -29.26 -1.14 -62.00
C GLU A 6 -28.41 -1.92 -61.01
N ASN A 7 -28.45 -3.26 -61.11
CA ASN A 7 -27.43 -4.11 -60.52
C ASN A 7 -26.10 -3.75 -61.19
N ILE A 8 -25.35 -2.84 -60.57
CA ILE A 8 -24.00 -2.47 -61.01
C ILE A 8 -23.13 -3.71 -60.85
N THR A 9 -22.90 -4.40 -61.96
CA THR A 9 -22.18 -5.68 -62.05
C THR A 9 -20.74 -5.51 -62.49
N VAL A 10 -20.32 -4.27 -62.80
CA VAL A 10 -18.97 -3.94 -63.24
C VAL A 10 -18.55 -2.64 -62.57
N PHE A 11 -17.57 -2.74 -61.65
CA PHE A 11 -16.83 -1.57 -61.20
C PHE A 11 -15.82 -1.22 -62.30
N GLU A 12 -15.81 0.03 -62.77
CA GLU A 12 -14.71 0.48 -63.61
C GLU A 12 -13.44 0.50 -62.76
N GLU A 13 -12.36 -0.08 -63.27
CA GLU A 13 -11.07 -0.07 -62.59
C GLU A 13 -10.64 1.39 -62.38
N ASN A 14 -10.66 1.84 -61.11
CA ASN A 14 -10.34 3.20 -60.65
C ASN A 14 -11.45 4.28 -60.82
N GLY A 15 -12.72 3.91 -60.97
CA GLY A 15 -13.84 4.86 -60.92
C GLY A 15 -14.17 5.35 -59.50
N ILE A 16 -14.50 6.64 -59.34
CA ILE A 16 -15.14 7.16 -58.12
C ILE A 16 -16.65 6.97 -58.27
N HIS A 17 -17.28 6.23 -57.36
CA HIS A 17 -18.70 5.92 -57.39
C HIS A 17 -19.37 6.41 -56.10
N ASP A 18 -20.36 7.31 -56.26
CA ASP A 18 -21.22 7.77 -55.17
C ASP A 18 -22.44 6.86 -55.07
N PHE A 19 -22.65 6.25 -53.91
CA PHE A 19 -23.81 5.40 -53.66
C PHE A 19 -24.90 6.17 -52.90
N HIS A 20 -26.10 6.21 -53.47
CA HIS A 20 -27.27 6.83 -52.85
C HIS A 20 -28.29 5.74 -52.49
N GLY A 21 -28.13 5.09 -51.34
CA GLY A 21 -29.01 4.03 -50.84
C GLY A 21 -28.29 3.04 -49.92
N ASP A 22 -29.02 2.03 -49.45
CA ASP A 22 -28.44 0.92 -48.68
C ASP A 22 -27.54 0.08 -49.63
N VAL A 23 -26.27 -0.08 -49.27
CA VAL A 23 -25.30 -0.85 -50.04
C VAL A 23 -25.04 -2.17 -49.32
N GLU A 24 -25.54 -3.26 -49.87
CA GLU A 24 -25.29 -4.62 -49.38
C GLU A 24 -24.17 -5.25 -50.22
N ILE A 25 -23.06 -5.60 -49.56
CA ILE A 25 -21.88 -6.19 -50.22
C ILE A 25 -21.63 -7.56 -49.61
N GLU A 26 -21.88 -8.61 -50.40
CA GLU A 26 -21.67 -10.01 -49.99
C GLU A 26 -20.19 -10.46 -50.03
N GLY A 27 -19.24 -9.51 -50.10
CA GLY A 27 -17.80 -9.75 -50.24
C GLY A 27 -16.94 -8.63 -49.64
N ASN A 28 -15.64 -8.63 -49.95
CA ASN A 28 -14.72 -7.62 -49.40
C ASN A 28 -15.01 -6.24 -50.00
N LEU A 29 -15.40 -5.27 -49.16
CA LEU A 29 -15.49 -3.86 -49.53
C LEU A 29 -14.11 -3.20 -49.38
N ALA A 30 -13.45 -2.90 -50.51
CA ALA A 30 -12.22 -2.10 -50.53
C ALA A 30 -12.57 -0.64 -50.82
N VAL A 31 -12.55 0.22 -49.80
CA VAL A 31 -12.73 1.67 -49.98
C VAL A 31 -11.35 2.32 -50.10
N SER A 32 -11.00 2.80 -51.29
CA SER A 32 -9.83 3.67 -51.50
C SER A 32 -10.29 5.14 -51.47
N GLY A 33 -10.59 5.67 -50.28
CA GLY A 33 -11.05 7.05 -50.09
C GLY A 33 -11.58 7.34 -48.69
N GLN A 34 -11.99 8.59 -48.43
CA GLN A 34 -12.70 8.98 -47.21
C GLN A 34 -14.16 8.49 -47.30
N VAL A 35 -14.64 7.77 -46.28
CA VAL A 35 -16.08 7.51 -46.11
C VAL A 35 -16.68 8.77 -45.48
N ASP A 36 -17.47 9.51 -46.25
CA ASP A 36 -18.21 10.68 -45.76
C ASP A 36 -19.61 10.21 -45.31
N GLY A 37 -19.67 9.48 -44.18
CA GLY A 37 -20.89 8.86 -43.63
C GLY A 37 -20.62 7.80 -42.56
N ASP A 38 -21.69 7.21 -42.01
CA ASP A 38 -21.59 6.14 -40.99
C ASP A 38 -21.15 4.81 -41.64
N LEU A 39 -20.13 4.15 -41.08
CA LEU A 39 -19.70 2.81 -41.47
C LEU A 39 -20.24 1.78 -40.46
N THR A 40 -21.25 1.02 -40.85
CA THR A 40 -21.80 -0.08 -40.04
C THR A 40 -21.20 -1.41 -40.50
N ILE A 41 -20.57 -2.16 -39.58
CA ILE A 41 -20.02 -3.49 -39.84
C ILE A 41 -20.77 -4.48 -38.97
N ALA A 42 -21.47 -5.44 -39.60
CA ALA A 42 -22.34 -6.39 -38.89
C ALA A 42 -21.57 -7.50 -38.16
N ASP A 43 -20.32 -7.77 -38.59
CA ASP A 43 -19.43 -8.80 -38.05
C ASP A 43 -18.05 -8.19 -37.68
N ASP A 44 -16.97 -8.96 -37.81
CA ASP A 44 -15.61 -8.54 -37.44
C ASP A 44 -15.01 -7.52 -38.43
N LEU A 45 -14.47 -6.42 -37.91
CA LEU A 45 -13.59 -5.51 -38.65
C LEU A 45 -12.12 -5.96 -38.50
N THR A 46 -11.50 -6.44 -39.58
CA THR A 46 -10.06 -6.72 -39.61
C THR A 46 -9.31 -5.54 -40.22
N VAL A 47 -8.45 -4.88 -39.44
CA VAL A 47 -7.56 -3.81 -39.91
C VAL A 47 -6.13 -4.37 -40.04
N VAL A 48 -5.61 -4.44 -41.26
CA VAL A 48 -4.29 -5.03 -41.55
C VAL A 48 -3.12 -4.04 -41.41
N ASP A 49 -3.41 -2.75 -41.27
CA ASP A 49 -2.44 -1.69 -41.04
C ASP A 49 -2.98 -0.70 -39.98
N GLN A 50 -3.14 0.58 -40.30
CA GLN A 50 -3.66 1.58 -39.35
C GLN A 50 -5.15 1.89 -39.58
N LEU A 51 -5.90 1.96 -38.48
CA LEU A 51 -7.20 2.62 -38.43
C LEU A 51 -7.01 4.02 -37.82
N THR A 52 -7.16 5.06 -38.64
CA THR A 52 -7.19 6.45 -38.16
C THR A 52 -8.62 6.93 -38.10
N VAL A 53 -9.11 7.25 -36.90
CA VAL A 53 -10.41 7.92 -36.70
C VAL A 53 -10.15 9.41 -36.46
N GLY A 54 -10.40 10.24 -37.48
CA GLY A 54 -10.26 11.69 -37.39
C GLY A 54 -11.55 12.38 -36.93
N GLY A 55 -11.43 13.53 -36.24
CA GLY A 55 -12.57 14.34 -35.79
C GLY A 55 -13.01 14.08 -34.34
N VAL A 56 -14.16 14.63 -33.95
CA VAL A 56 -14.81 14.36 -32.65
C VAL A 56 -15.60 13.07 -32.77
N THR A 57 -15.09 11.97 -32.22
CA THR A 57 -15.81 10.70 -32.19
C THR A 57 -16.78 10.68 -31.01
N THR A 58 -18.07 10.87 -31.27
CA THR A 58 -19.12 10.52 -30.31
C THR A 58 -19.42 9.04 -30.40
N LEU A 59 -19.12 8.28 -29.34
CA LEU A 59 -19.53 6.89 -29.20
C LEU A 59 -20.87 6.85 -28.47
N ASN A 60 -21.91 6.32 -29.12
CA ASN A 60 -23.23 6.14 -28.50
C ASN A 60 -23.28 4.91 -27.57
N ASP A 61 -22.35 3.97 -27.76
CA ASP A 61 -22.15 2.77 -26.94
C ASP A 61 -20.69 2.67 -26.41
N PRO A 62 -20.42 1.90 -25.34
CA PRO A 62 -19.06 1.76 -24.82
C PRO A 62 -18.10 1.11 -25.83
N LEU A 63 -16.90 1.68 -26.00
CA LEU A 63 -15.81 1.00 -26.68
C LEU A 63 -15.29 -0.15 -25.81
N THR A 64 -15.44 -1.38 -26.29
CA THR A 64 -14.89 -2.58 -25.63
C THR A 64 -13.68 -3.08 -26.43
N VAL A 65 -12.51 -3.13 -25.78
CA VAL A 65 -11.29 -3.69 -26.37
C VAL A 65 -10.96 -5.01 -25.68
N ASN A 66 -11.14 -6.13 -26.38
CA ASN A 66 -10.83 -7.47 -25.87
C ASN A 66 -9.48 -7.93 -26.43
N VAL A 67 -8.56 -8.31 -25.56
CA VAL A 67 -7.28 -8.91 -25.96
C VAL A 67 -7.20 -10.33 -25.40
N ASP A 68 -7.13 -11.33 -26.28
CA ASP A 68 -6.91 -12.72 -25.90
C ASP A 68 -5.40 -13.00 -25.83
N LEU A 69 -4.86 -13.08 -24.61
CA LEU A 69 -3.44 -13.23 -24.35
C LEU A 69 -3.13 -14.63 -23.82
N ALA A 70 -2.28 -15.37 -24.53
CA ALA A 70 -1.85 -16.73 -24.15
C ALA A 70 -0.49 -16.80 -23.43
N THR A 71 0.09 -15.67 -23.00
CA THR A 71 1.46 -15.61 -22.45
C THR A 71 1.50 -15.40 -20.94
N ALA A 72 2.48 -16.02 -20.26
CA ALA A 72 2.71 -15.87 -18.82
C ALA A 72 3.44 -14.56 -18.47
N TYR A 73 3.12 -13.97 -17.32
CA TYR A 73 3.79 -12.79 -16.76
C TYR A 73 5.27 -13.05 -16.41
N THR A 74 6.17 -12.11 -16.75
CA THR A 74 7.59 -12.13 -16.35
C THR A 74 7.92 -10.98 -15.39
N THR A 75 8.83 -11.20 -14.44
CA THR A 75 9.27 -10.18 -13.47
C THR A 75 10.41 -9.29 -13.98
N THR A 76 10.92 -9.57 -15.18
CA THR A 76 12.03 -8.87 -15.83
C THR A 76 11.70 -8.60 -17.30
N GLY A 77 12.31 -7.53 -17.84
CA GLY A 77 12.09 -7.08 -19.21
C GLY A 77 10.82 -6.24 -19.37
N TYR A 78 10.78 -5.45 -20.45
CA TYR A 78 9.56 -4.78 -20.91
C TYR A 78 8.80 -5.74 -21.82
N ASN A 79 7.51 -5.95 -21.56
CA ASN A 79 6.61 -6.72 -22.42
C ASN A 79 5.42 -5.84 -22.80
N ASP A 80 5.13 -5.73 -24.09
CA ASP A 80 4.03 -4.96 -24.68
C ASP A 80 2.88 -5.86 -25.14
N ILE A 81 2.69 -6.99 -24.45
CA ILE A 81 1.67 -7.97 -24.79
C ILE A 81 0.37 -7.57 -24.07
N GLY A 82 -0.57 -6.94 -24.79
CA GLY A 82 -1.87 -6.52 -24.27
C GLY A 82 -2.47 -5.29 -24.93
N ILE A 83 -3.32 -4.55 -24.21
CA ILE A 83 -3.75 -3.21 -24.63
C ILE A 83 -2.56 -2.26 -24.47
N VAL A 84 -1.98 -1.84 -25.58
CA VAL A 84 -0.87 -0.88 -25.60
C VAL A 84 -1.41 0.50 -25.96
N LEU A 85 -1.35 1.42 -25.00
CA LEU A 85 -1.61 2.85 -25.23
C LEU A 85 -0.27 3.57 -25.43
N ASP A 86 0.13 3.80 -26.67
CA ASP A 86 1.42 4.42 -27.00
C ASP A 86 1.41 5.96 -26.88
N ASN A 87 1.09 6.46 -25.69
CA ASN A 87 1.20 7.88 -25.38
C ASN A 87 2.60 8.20 -24.86
N LYS A 88 3.47 8.70 -25.73
CA LYS A 88 4.88 9.02 -25.43
C LYS A 88 5.16 10.51 -25.52
N ASN A 89 5.98 11.01 -24.60
CA ASN A 89 6.64 12.30 -24.71
C ASN A 89 8.11 12.05 -25.07
N ASN A 90 8.56 12.61 -26.20
CA ASN A 90 9.91 12.42 -26.76
C ASN A 90 10.81 13.66 -26.62
N ASP A 91 10.41 14.65 -25.80
CA ASP A 91 11.11 15.93 -25.65
C ASP A 91 12.51 15.80 -25.04
N ASN A 92 12.81 14.65 -24.42
CA ASN A 92 14.09 14.33 -23.81
C ASN A 92 14.54 15.30 -22.71
N VAL A 93 13.59 15.79 -21.92
CA VAL A 93 13.84 16.66 -20.75
C VAL A 93 13.58 15.94 -19.44
N THR A 94 14.29 16.32 -18.37
CA THR A 94 14.03 15.81 -17.02
C THR A 94 12.59 16.09 -16.61
N GLY A 95 11.89 15.08 -16.11
CA GLY A 95 10.49 15.20 -15.70
C GLY A 95 9.49 15.14 -16.85
N MET A 96 9.92 14.81 -18.08
CA MET A 96 8.98 14.51 -19.15
C MET A 96 8.05 13.36 -18.73
N TYR A 97 6.80 13.45 -19.16
CA TYR A 97 5.77 12.51 -18.77
C TYR A 97 4.75 12.31 -19.87
N SER A 98 4.08 11.17 -19.84
CA SER A 98 2.82 10.95 -20.52
C SER A 98 1.71 10.76 -19.49
N THR A 99 0.48 11.03 -19.90
CA THR A 99 -0.67 11.04 -18.99
C THR A 99 -1.90 10.44 -19.63
N ILE A 100 -2.64 9.64 -18.86
CA ILE A 100 -4.03 9.32 -19.14
C ILE A 100 -4.87 10.16 -18.17
N VAL A 101 -5.79 10.94 -18.73
CA VAL A 101 -6.71 11.78 -17.95
C VAL A 101 -8.07 11.09 -17.86
N LEU A 102 -8.52 10.88 -16.63
CA LEU A 102 -9.86 10.40 -16.31
C LEU A 102 -10.61 11.56 -15.68
N ALA A 103 -11.69 12.00 -16.31
CA ALA A 103 -12.44 13.16 -15.84
C ALA A 103 -13.94 12.85 -15.76
N ALA A 104 -14.59 13.36 -14.72
CA ALA A 104 -16.03 13.45 -14.60
C ALA A 104 -16.42 14.93 -14.58
N SER A 105 -17.45 15.31 -15.31
CA SER A 105 -17.98 16.69 -15.34
C SER A 105 -19.40 16.71 -14.80
N GLY A 106 -19.62 17.45 -13.71
CA GLY A 106 -20.97 17.73 -13.21
C GLY A 106 -21.61 18.97 -13.83
N TRP A 107 -20.85 19.79 -14.57
CA TRP A 107 -21.27 21.06 -15.17
C TRP A 107 -20.82 21.10 -16.63
N GLU A 108 -21.65 21.67 -17.50
CA GLU A 108 -21.33 21.79 -18.92
C GLU A 108 -20.02 22.58 -19.11
N GLY A 109 -19.10 22.02 -19.91
CA GLY A 109 -17.81 22.64 -20.22
C GLY A 109 -16.75 22.61 -19.12
N THR A 110 -16.99 21.98 -17.95
CA THR A 110 -16.00 21.92 -16.86
C THR A 110 -15.94 20.55 -16.20
N SER A 111 -14.74 20.01 -15.98
CA SER A 111 -14.55 18.81 -15.15
C SER A 111 -14.74 19.14 -13.67
N THR A 112 -15.40 18.25 -12.93
CA THR A 112 -15.61 18.36 -11.47
C THR A 112 -14.80 17.32 -10.70
N GLY A 113 -14.44 16.19 -11.32
CA GLY A 113 -13.48 15.22 -10.81
C GLY A 113 -12.41 14.94 -11.87
N VAL A 114 -11.14 14.96 -11.50
CA VAL A 114 -10.02 14.64 -12.40
C VAL A 114 -9.02 13.76 -11.66
N VAL A 115 -8.63 12.67 -12.32
CA VAL A 115 -7.51 11.81 -11.93
C VAL A 115 -6.57 11.69 -13.13
N GLN A 116 -5.27 11.81 -12.89
CA GLN A 116 -4.25 11.64 -13.91
C GLN A 116 -3.32 10.49 -13.53
N LEU A 117 -3.17 9.54 -14.44
CA LEU A 117 -2.23 8.43 -14.33
C LEU A 117 -1.02 8.77 -15.19
N ASN A 118 0.14 8.96 -14.58
CA ASN A 118 1.32 9.43 -15.30
C ASN A 118 2.48 8.45 -15.20
N ALA A 119 3.19 8.31 -16.31
CA ALA A 119 4.54 7.76 -16.35
C ALA A 119 5.51 8.93 -16.53
N ILE A 120 6.49 9.04 -15.63
CA ILE A 120 7.44 10.16 -15.57
C ILE A 120 8.86 9.62 -15.68
N GLN A 121 9.68 10.26 -16.50
CA GLN A 121 11.12 10.02 -16.52
C GLN A 121 11.83 11.04 -15.61
N GLU A 122 12.32 10.60 -14.44
CA GLU A 122 12.88 11.49 -13.42
C GLU A 122 14.29 12.04 -13.73
N GLY A 123 14.93 11.62 -14.82
CA GLY A 123 16.22 12.15 -15.26
C GLY A 123 16.43 12.07 -16.76
N SER A 124 17.24 12.96 -17.32
CA SER A 124 17.61 12.97 -18.75
C SER A 124 18.30 11.65 -19.16
N ASN A 125 17.87 11.05 -20.28
CA ASN A 125 18.44 9.82 -20.86
C ASN A 125 18.50 8.58 -19.94
N ARG A 126 17.49 8.35 -19.09
CA ARG A 126 17.44 7.17 -18.19
C ARG A 126 16.19 6.35 -18.50
N SER A 127 16.32 5.03 -18.51
CA SER A 127 15.20 4.08 -18.60
C SER A 127 14.47 3.92 -17.27
N ASP A 128 14.29 5.03 -16.55
CA ASP A 128 13.71 5.07 -15.20
C ASP A 128 12.28 5.61 -15.30
N GLY A 129 11.30 4.73 -15.16
CA GLY A 129 9.89 5.09 -15.11
C GLY A 129 9.41 5.24 -13.67
N THR A 130 8.91 6.42 -13.32
CA THR A 130 8.12 6.66 -12.10
C THR A 130 6.64 6.68 -12.47
N PHE A 131 5.83 5.90 -11.75
CA PHE A 131 4.37 5.95 -11.84
C PHE A 131 3.80 6.91 -10.79
N THR A 132 2.84 7.75 -11.18
CA THR A 132 2.14 8.66 -10.25
C THR A 132 0.65 8.69 -10.49
N ILE A 133 -0.09 8.95 -9.42
CA ILE A 133 -1.51 9.33 -9.47
C ILE A 133 -1.62 10.76 -8.95
N LYS A 134 -2.09 11.66 -9.81
CA LYS A 134 -2.51 13.01 -9.40
C LYS A 134 -4.02 13.07 -9.30
N VAL A 135 -4.49 13.71 -8.26
CA VAL A 135 -5.92 13.93 -8.01
C VAL A 135 -6.17 15.42 -7.90
N ARG A 136 -7.44 15.80 -8.06
CA ARG A 136 -7.91 17.16 -7.85
C ARG A 136 -8.70 17.26 -6.56
N ASP A 137 -8.38 18.25 -5.75
CA ASP A 137 -9.13 18.66 -4.57
C ASP A 137 -9.39 20.16 -4.62
N ASP A 138 -10.66 20.55 -4.55
CA ASP A 138 -11.16 21.93 -4.66
C ASP A 138 -10.42 22.80 -5.70
N GLY A 139 -10.34 22.33 -6.95
CA GLY A 139 -9.65 23.07 -8.01
C GLY A 139 -8.15 22.82 -8.13
N THR A 140 -7.50 22.35 -7.07
CA THR A 140 -6.04 22.16 -6.99
C THR A 140 -5.65 20.73 -7.31
N HIS A 141 -4.61 20.55 -8.12
CA HIS A 141 -4.08 19.23 -8.42
C HIS A 141 -2.84 18.93 -7.57
N TYR A 142 -2.77 17.74 -7.00
CA TYR A 142 -1.60 17.28 -6.25
C TYR A 142 -1.34 15.80 -6.48
N GLU A 143 -0.11 15.36 -6.19
CA GLU A 143 0.28 13.96 -6.30
C GLU A 143 -0.10 13.21 -5.02
N ALA A 144 -1.08 12.31 -5.12
CA ALA A 144 -1.54 11.51 -3.99
C ALA A 144 -0.70 10.24 -3.79
N PHE A 145 -0.15 9.69 -4.87
CA PHE A 145 0.58 8.41 -4.85
C PHE A 145 1.72 8.39 -5.87
N ARG A 146 2.86 7.80 -5.49
CA ARG A 146 4.04 7.61 -6.35
C ARG A 146 4.66 6.24 -6.15
N ILE A 147 5.13 5.64 -7.23
CA ILE A 147 6.10 4.53 -7.23
C ILE A 147 7.31 4.97 -8.05
N LYS A 148 8.46 5.19 -7.41
CA LYS A 148 9.71 5.52 -8.10
C LYS A 148 10.28 4.29 -8.81
N TYR A 149 11.07 4.53 -9.84
CA TYR A 149 11.84 3.50 -10.57
C TYR A 149 12.70 2.60 -9.66
N ASN A 150 13.10 3.08 -8.47
CA ASN A 150 13.88 2.32 -7.49
C ASN A 150 13.01 1.50 -6.49
N GLY A 151 11.70 1.47 -6.71
CA GLY A 151 10.72 0.74 -5.90
C GLY A 151 10.34 1.43 -4.59
N ASN A 152 10.65 2.73 -4.40
CA ASN A 152 10.14 3.50 -3.27
C ASN A 152 8.72 3.99 -3.56
N VAL A 153 7.82 3.79 -2.59
CA VAL A 153 6.41 4.17 -2.67
C VAL A 153 6.15 5.39 -1.78
N GLY A 154 5.52 6.42 -2.35
CA GLY A 154 5.12 7.64 -1.66
C GLY A 154 3.60 7.78 -1.61
N ILE A 155 3.05 8.18 -0.47
CA ILE A 155 1.65 8.62 -0.32
C ILE A 155 1.67 10.08 0.16
N GLY A 156 1.12 10.99 -0.63
CA GLY A 156 1.15 12.44 -0.38
C GLY A 156 2.55 13.07 -0.38
N ILE A 157 3.57 12.36 -0.90
CA ILE A 157 4.96 12.81 -0.95
C ILE A 157 5.60 12.51 -2.30
N THR A 158 6.25 13.51 -2.89
CA THR A 158 6.81 13.44 -4.25
C THR A 158 8.26 12.94 -4.30
N ASP A 159 8.94 12.76 -3.17
CA ASP A 159 10.30 12.20 -3.17
C ASP A 159 10.52 11.22 -2.01
N PRO A 160 9.90 10.02 -2.07
CA PRO A 160 10.05 9.02 -1.03
C PRO A 160 11.50 8.50 -0.92
N GLN A 161 12.08 8.62 0.28
CA GLN A 161 13.44 8.18 0.62
C GLN A 161 13.50 6.74 1.17
N SER A 162 12.35 6.18 1.57
CA SER A 162 12.20 4.81 2.05
C SER A 162 11.25 4.00 1.15
N LYS A 163 11.23 2.67 1.33
CA LYS A 163 10.37 1.77 0.53
C LYS A 163 8.90 2.12 0.59
N LEU A 164 8.44 2.60 1.75
CA LEU A 164 7.16 3.26 1.91
C LEU A 164 7.39 4.54 2.72
N GLN A 165 6.93 5.67 2.22
CA GLN A 165 6.91 6.94 2.94
C GLN A 165 5.54 7.59 2.78
N VAL A 166 4.91 7.95 3.89
CA VAL A 166 3.60 8.61 3.91
C VAL A 166 3.78 10.00 4.50
N ALA A 167 3.33 11.03 3.80
CA ALA A 167 3.19 12.36 4.37
C ALA A 167 1.86 12.45 5.11
N GLY A 168 1.91 12.38 6.44
CA GLY A 168 0.75 12.37 7.31
C GLY A 168 0.67 11.12 8.17
N GLY A 169 -0.45 10.96 8.89
CA GLY A 169 -0.70 9.79 9.73
C GLY A 169 -1.10 8.57 8.90
N ILE A 170 -0.84 7.38 9.44
CA ILE A 170 -1.35 6.11 8.91
C ILE A 170 -2.32 5.57 9.96
N GLN A 171 -3.59 5.41 9.58
CA GLN A 171 -4.57 4.70 10.40
C GLN A 171 -4.36 3.19 10.21
N MET A 172 -4.20 2.46 11.30
CA MET A 172 -3.97 1.02 11.29
C MET A 172 -5.13 0.34 12.02
N ALA A 173 -5.79 -0.63 11.37
CA ALA A 173 -7.01 -1.29 11.86
C ALA A 173 -8.20 -0.33 12.08
N ASP A 174 -9.24 -0.78 12.81
CA ASP A 174 -10.46 -0.01 13.12
C ASP A 174 -10.23 1.09 14.18
N ASP A 175 -9.05 1.72 14.17
CA ASP A 175 -8.71 2.81 15.07
C ASP A 175 -9.49 4.07 14.65
N THR A 176 -10.72 4.23 15.14
CA THR A 176 -11.66 5.34 14.78
C THR A 176 -11.23 6.73 15.24
N ASP A 177 -10.02 6.83 15.72
CA ASP A 177 -9.55 7.83 16.64
C ASP A 177 -8.49 8.66 15.88
N THR A 178 -8.50 10.01 15.97
CA THR A 178 -7.59 10.85 15.15
C THR A 178 -6.14 10.36 15.28
N ALA A 179 -5.49 10.14 14.13
CA ALA A 179 -4.12 9.67 14.07
C ALA A 179 -3.24 10.60 14.92
N SER A 180 -2.75 10.08 16.04
CA SER A 180 -1.93 10.79 17.02
C SER A 180 -0.61 10.04 17.15
N ALA A 181 0.49 10.79 17.26
CA ALA A 181 1.80 10.22 17.56
C ALA A 181 1.84 9.49 18.92
N ASP A 182 0.84 9.73 19.78
CA ASP A 182 0.73 9.13 21.11
C ASP A 182 -0.06 7.81 21.13
N LYS A 183 -0.68 7.40 20.01
CA LYS A 183 -1.47 6.15 19.93
C LYS A 183 -0.64 4.99 19.42
N VAL A 184 -0.71 3.87 20.16
CA VAL A 184 -0.04 2.61 19.83
C VAL A 184 -0.87 1.80 18.82
N GLY A 185 -0.90 2.26 17.56
CA GLY A 185 -1.12 1.40 16.40
C GLY A 185 0.22 0.85 15.92
N THR A 186 0.70 -0.26 16.48
CA THR A 186 2.14 -0.59 16.34
C THR A 186 2.50 -1.16 14.96
N MET A 187 2.97 -0.29 14.06
CA MET A 187 4.00 -0.67 13.09
C MET A 187 5.24 -1.13 13.87
N ARG A 188 5.54 -2.43 13.85
CA ARG A 188 6.68 -2.98 14.59
C ARG A 188 7.99 -2.76 13.82
N TYR A 189 8.88 -1.91 14.34
CA TYR A 189 10.29 -1.90 13.95
C TYR A 189 11.04 -2.92 14.82
N ARG A 190 11.71 -3.91 14.21
CA ARG A 190 12.59 -4.87 14.92
C ARG A 190 14.03 -4.58 14.54
N THR A 191 14.92 -4.47 15.53
CA THR A 191 16.37 -4.41 15.31
C THR A 191 17.09 -5.72 15.67
N ALA A 192 16.43 -6.68 16.34
CA ALA A 192 17.01 -7.97 16.74
C ALA A 192 15.98 -9.13 16.72
N THR A 193 16.46 -10.38 16.61
CA THR A 193 15.65 -11.60 16.41
C THR A 193 14.98 -12.15 17.66
N ASP A 194 15.46 -11.81 18.87
CA ASP A 194 15.11 -12.51 20.12
C ASP A 194 14.75 -11.57 21.30
N GLU A 195 14.26 -10.37 21.03
CA GLU A 195 13.78 -9.46 22.08
C GLU A 195 12.37 -9.87 22.55
N ALA A 196 12.21 -10.12 23.86
CA ALA A 196 10.91 -10.47 24.44
C ALA A 196 9.93 -9.29 24.30
N VAL A 197 8.74 -9.54 23.74
CA VAL A 197 7.70 -8.53 23.51
C VAL A 197 6.61 -8.67 24.57
N PRO A 198 6.56 -7.81 25.61
CA PRO A 198 5.43 -7.81 26.53
C PRO A 198 4.19 -7.38 25.74
N VAL A 199 3.27 -8.32 25.52
CA VAL A 199 2.09 -8.15 24.68
C VAL A 199 1.10 -7.10 25.18
N THR A 200 1.29 -6.57 26.39
CA THR A 200 0.43 -5.54 26.97
C THR A 200 1.17 -4.27 27.40
N GLY A 201 2.50 -4.24 27.45
CA GLY A 201 3.24 -3.11 28.06
C GLY A 201 2.83 -2.81 29.52
N ILE A 202 2.03 -3.67 30.15
CA ILE A 202 1.55 -3.51 31.53
C ILE A 202 2.56 -4.23 32.43
N ASP A 203 3.18 -3.49 33.35
CA ASP A 203 3.83 -4.10 34.49
C ASP A 203 2.75 -4.80 35.32
N LEU A 204 2.86 -6.12 35.43
CA LEU A 204 1.94 -6.93 36.22
C LEU A 204 2.25 -6.78 37.72
N VAL A 205 3.35 -6.14 38.09
CA VAL A 205 3.72 -5.84 39.46
C VAL A 205 3.16 -4.51 39.91
N THR A 206 2.18 -4.57 40.82
CA THR A 206 1.73 -3.36 41.52
C THR A 206 2.82 -2.95 42.49
N ASN A 207 3.21 -1.66 42.47
CA ASN A 207 4.21 -1.12 43.40
C ASN A 207 5.54 -1.90 43.33
N GLY A 208 5.99 -2.22 42.11
CA GLY A 208 7.27 -2.88 41.83
C GLY A 208 8.50 -2.02 42.16
N ASP A 209 8.31 -0.72 42.36
CA ASP A 209 9.30 0.22 42.85
C ASP A 209 9.41 0.25 44.39
N PHE A 210 8.57 -0.52 45.09
CA PHE A 210 8.55 -0.65 46.55
C PHE A 210 8.34 0.70 47.28
N ALA A 211 7.50 1.58 46.73
CA ALA A 211 7.13 2.86 47.30
C ALA A 211 6.38 2.73 48.66
N THR A 212 5.48 1.75 48.80
CA THR A 212 4.69 1.51 50.02
C THR A 212 4.73 0.05 50.46
N ASP A 213 4.40 -0.22 51.73
CA ASP A 213 4.41 -1.57 52.31
C ASP A 213 3.08 -2.34 52.19
N THR A 214 2.12 -1.82 51.42
CA THR A 214 0.74 -2.32 51.43
C THR A 214 0.45 -3.37 50.35
N ASP A 215 1.22 -3.39 49.26
CA ASP A 215 0.94 -4.23 48.08
C ASP A 215 1.69 -5.58 48.11
N TRP A 216 2.54 -5.79 49.11
CA TRP A 216 3.43 -6.94 49.22
C TRP A 216 3.12 -7.78 50.45
N THR A 217 2.91 -9.07 50.26
CA THR A 217 2.81 -10.04 51.36
C THR A 217 4.21 -10.53 51.74
N LYS A 218 4.55 -10.43 53.01
CA LYS A 218 5.84 -10.87 53.57
C LYS A 218 5.65 -12.11 54.43
N GLN A 219 6.41 -13.17 54.14
CA GLN A 219 6.38 -14.38 54.96
C GLN A 219 7.23 -14.26 56.24
N ASN A 220 8.09 -13.25 56.33
CA ASN A 220 9.00 -13.05 57.44
C ASN A 220 9.11 -11.58 57.83
N SER A 221 9.21 -11.31 59.13
CA SER A 221 9.33 -9.94 59.66
C SER A 221 10.66 -9.26 59.38
N GLY A 222 11.72 -10.00 59.02
CA GLY A 222 12.98 -9.44 58.55
C GLY A 222 12.91 -8.81 57.14
N SER A 223 11.84 -9.09 56.40
CA SER A 223 11.54 -8.44 55.13
C SER A 223 10.84 -7.10 55.38
N THR A 224 11.48 -5.98 55.04
CA THR A 224 10.89 -4.64 55.22
C THR A 224 10.87 -3.88 53.92
N ILE A 225 9.88 -3.01 53.72
CA ILE A 225 9.80 -2.12 52.56
C ILE A 225 9.92 -0.70 53.08
N SER A 226 10.98 -0.02 52.66
CA SER A 226 11.25 1.36 53.05
C SER A 226 12.26 1.99 52.11
N GLY A 227 12.13 3.30 51.89
CA GLY A 227 13.05 4.06 51.02
C GLY A 227 13.05 3.60 49.56
N GLY A 228 11.92 3.10 49.05
CA GLY A 228 11.81 2.59 47.67
C GLY A 228 12.55 1.28 47.44
N LYS A 229 12.72 0.45 48.49
CA LYS A 229 13.43 -0.82 48.40
C LYS A 229 12.78 -1.90 49.26
N LEU A 230 12.79 -3.13 48.74
CA LEU A 230 12.66 -4.32 49.55
C LEU A 230 13.99 -4.62 50.25
N ASN A 231 14.00 -4.50 51.57
CA ASN A 231 15.14 -4.80 52.43
C ASN A 231 15.01 -6.22 52.99
N GLN A 232 16.06 -7.03 52.81
CA GLN A 232 16.14 -8.42 53.29
C GLN A 232 17.23 -8.52 54.36
N ALA A 233 16.88 -8.30 55.64
CA ALA A 233 17.82 -8.34 56.75
C ALA A 233 17.56 -9.55 57.65
N SER A 234 18.55 -10.43 57.81
CA SER A 234 18.47 -11.64 58.65
C SER A 234 17.28 -12.56 58.32
N VAL A 235 16.89 -12.62 57.05
CA VAL A 235 15.75 -13.42 56.58
C VAL A 235 16.21 -14.88 56.36
N PRO A 236 15.55 -15.89 56.97
CA PRO A 236 15.85 -17.30 56.72
C PRO A 236 15.71 -17.68 55.24
N ASN A 237 16.38 -18.77 54.84
CA ASN A 237 16.23 -19.29 53.48
C ASN A 237 14.77 -19.70 53.18
N GLY A 238 14.30 -19.43 51.96
CA GLY A 238 12.99 -19.84 51.47
C GLY A 238 11.82 -18.93 51.89
N GLN A 239 12.10 -17.74 52.42
CA GLN A 239 11.07 -16.75 52.72
C GLN A 239 10.79 -15.87 51.50
N ASN A 240 9.52 -15.75 51.13
CA ASN A 240 9.10 -14.95 49.98
C ASN A 240 8.53 -13.59 50.41
N VAL A 241 8.71 -12.62 49.52
CA VAL A 241 7.94 -11.38 49.49
C VAL A 241 7.27 -11.34 48.13
N TYR A 242 5.94 -11.38 48.12
CA TYR A 242 5.20 -11.69 46.91
C TYR A 242 3.88 -10.93 46.81
N GLN A 243 3.39 -10.87 45.59
CA GLN A 243 2.04 -10.47 45.21
C GLN A 243 1.44 -11.56 44.32
N THR A 244 0.13 -11.49 44.09
CA THR A 244 -0.60 -12.47 43.25
C THR A 244 -1.21 -11.77 42.03
N PRO A 245 -0.38 -11.32 41.06
CA PRO A 245 -0.90 -10.71 39.85
C PRO A 245 -1.64 -11.75 38.99
N PRO A 246 -2.51 -11.33 38.05
CA PRO A 246 -3.28 -12.23 37.20
C PRO A 246 -2.40 -12.92 36.14
N LEU A 247 -1.65 -13.94 36.57
CA LEU A 247 -0.82 -14.76 35.70
C LEU A 247 -1.67 -15.85 35.02
N THR A 248 -1.61 -15.92 33.70
CA THR A 248 -2.22 -16.96 32.88
C THR A 248 -1.23 -18.12 32.64
N VAL A 249 -1.68 -19.35 32.90
CA VAL A 249 -0.92 -20.58 32.63
C VAL A 249 -0.63 -20.72 31.13
N GLY A 250 0.60 -21.12 30.78
CA GLY A 250 1.03 -21.32 29.39
C GLY A 250 1.59 -20.08 28.70
N LEU A 251 1.58 -18.91 29.36
CA LEU A 251 2.28 -17.72 28.88
C LEU A 251 3.70 -17.64 29.44
N ILE A 252 4.59 -17.01 28.66
CA ILE A 252 5.97 -16.70 29.05
C ILE A 252 5.98 -15.27 29.60
N TYR A 253 6.65 -15.09 30.75
CA TYR A 253 6.82 -13.79 31.39
C TYR A 253 8.32 -13.48 31.51
N SER A 254 8.66 -12.20 31.41
CA SER A 254 9.98 -11.67 31.76
C SER A 254 9.87 -10.95 33.10
N ALA A 255 10.87 -11.12 33.97
CA ALA A 255 10.91 -10.45 35.26
C ALA A 255 12.26 -9.75 35.42
N THR A 256 12.23 -8.43 35.57
CA THR A 256 13.44 -7.65 35.83
C THR A 256 13.50 -7.22 37.28
N PHE A 257 14.64 -7.40 37.94
CA PHE A 257 14.85 -6.94 39.31
C PHE A 257 16.28 -6.47 39.53
N THR A 258 16.46 -5.56 40.49
CA THR A 258 17.77 -5.01 40.85
C THR A 258 18.13 -5.37 42.28
N ILE A 259 19.31 -5.97 42.47
CA ILE A 259 19.92 -6.19 43.79
C ILE A 259 20.90 -5.04 44.05
N SER A 260 20.74 -4.38 45.19
CA SER A 260 21.68 -3.36 45.70
C SER A 260 22.03 -3.66 47.16
N ASN A 261 23.19 -3.16 47.62
CA ASN A 261 23.69 -3.38 48.99
C ASN A 261 23.76 -4.87 49.41
N TYR A 262 24.09 -5.75 48.47
CA TYR A 262 24.25 -7.18 48.72
C TYR A 262 25.38 -7.46 49.72
N THR A 263 25.09 -8.28 50.73
CA THR A 263 26.06 -8.74 51.74
C THR A 263 26.20 -10.26 51.76
N ALA A 264 25.07 -10.99 51.72
CA ALA A 264 25.04 -12.46 51.75
C ALA A 264 23.69 -12.99 51.22
N GLY A 265 23.62 -14.31 50.94
CA GLY A 265 22.40 -15.02 50.53
C GLY A 265 22.20 -15.07 49.02
N SER A 266 20.96 -15.28 48.57
CA SER A 266 20.63 -15.23 47.15
C SER A 266 19.16 -14.86 46.94
N VAL A 267 18.87 -14.23 45.80
CA VAL A 267 17.53 -13.82 45.38
C VAL A 267 17.22 -14.47 44.03
N ARG A 268 15.97 -14.88 43.83
CA ARG A 268 15.43 -15.30 42.53
C ARG A 268 13.98 -14.86 42.45
N VAL A 269 13.45 -14.70 41.25
CA VAL A 269 12.02 -14.49 41.04
C VAL A 269 11.34 -15.84 40.88
N LEU A 270 10.24 -16.03 41.60
CA LEU A 270 9.34 -17.17 41.46
C LEU A 270 8.08 -16.71 40.73
N ILE A 271 7.67 -17.47 39.72
CA ILE A 271 6.45 -17.24 38.94
C ILE A 271 5.62 -18.52 39.02
N GLY A 272 4.54 -18.48 39.81
CA GLY A 272 3.74 -19.67 40.13
C GLY A 272 4.49 -20.67 41.03
N SER A 273 4.07 -21.93 41.02
CA SER A 273 4.62 -22.99 41.87
C SER A 273 5.87 -23.67 41.32
N THR A 274 6.15 -23.53 40.03
CA THR A 274 7.24 -24.24 39.33
C THR A 274 8.17 -23.33 38.52
N GLY A 275 7.75 -22.11 38.18
CA GLY A 275 8.59 -21.15 37.46
C GLY A 275 9.57 -20.47 38.42
N ALA A 276 10.86 -20.59 38.15
CA ALA A 276 11.89 -19.90 38.92
C ALA A 276 13.01 -19.41 38.00
N THR A 277 13.45 -18.18 38.19
CA THR A 277 14.68 -17.69 37.57
C THR A 277 15.90 -18.34 38.24
N ALA A 278 17.07 -18.25 37.57
CA ALA A 278 18.34 -18.53 38.22
C ALA A 278 18.53 -17.65 39.45
N THR A 279 19.19 -18.18 40.49
CA THR A 279 19.56 -17.43 41.69
C THR A 279 20.64 -16.41 41.38
N LYS A 280 20.54 -15.24 42.01
CA LYS A 280 21.49 -14.13 41.93
C LYS A 280 22.00 -13.79 43.32
N SER A 281 23.30 -13.58 43.45
CA SER A 281 23.99 -13.39 44.73
C SER A 281 25.06 -12.29 44.63
N SER A 282 24.73 -11.23 43.91
CA SER A 282 25.59 -10.06 43.69
C SER A 282 24.73 -8.84 43.37
N ASN A 283 25.29 -7.64 43.55
CA ASN A 283 24.65 -6.42 43.06
C ASN A 283 24.52 -6.46 41.54
N GLY A 284 23.44 -5.89 41.01
CA GLY A 284 23.19 -5.80 39.58
C GLY A 284 21.70 -5.82 39.24
N THR A 285 21.41 -5.52 37.98
CA THR A 285 20.07 -5.65 37.38
C THR A 285 20.04 -6.93 36.55
N PHE A 286 18.98 -7.72 36.71
CA PHE A 286 18.82 -9.02 36.08
C PHE A 286 17.42 -9.12 35.46
N THR A 287 17.35 -9.78 34.30
CA THR A 287 16.13 -10.05 33.52
C THR A 287 16.07 -11.54 33.16
#